data_AF-A0A561T3G7-F1
#
_entry.id   AF-A0A561T3G7-F1
#
_cell.length_a   1.000
_cell.length_b   1.000
_cell.length_c   1.000
_cell.angle_alpha   90.00
_cell.angle_beta   90.00
_cell.angle_gamma   90.00
#
_symmetry.space_group_name_H-M   'P 1'
#
loop_
_entity.id
_entity.type
_entity.pdbx_description
1 polymer ?
#
loop_
_entity_poly.entity_id
_entity_poly.type
_entity_poly.pdbx_seq_one_letter_code
_entity_poly.pdbx_strand_id
1 'polypeptide(L)' 'MGEAAEIITGWPLVRDRLRALHIPDAEGRCRGCTSQTRRAPQWPCALALVAHGEEPDFTHRARASHKAGPV' A
#
# COMPACT_ATOMS: atom_id res chain seq x y z
N MET A 1 -5.55 -5.66 -31.59
CA MET A 1 -5.97 -5.85 -30.19
C MET A 1 -4.83 -6.52 -29.42
N GLY A 2 -3.79 -5.78 -29.00
CA GLY A 2 -2.58 -6.36 -28.37
C GLY A 2 -2.35 -5.85 -26.94
N GLU A 3 -2.30 -4.52 -26.80
CA GLU A 3 -1.91 -3.86 -25.54
C GLU A 3 -2.85 -4.12 -24.36
N ALA A 4 -4.17 -4.07 -24.58
CA ALA A 4 -5.14 -4.33 -23.51
C ALA A 4 -5.06 -5.77 -22.96
N ALA A 5 -4.75 -6.75 -23.82
CA ALA A 5 -4.60 -8.14 -23.39
C ALA A 5 -3.34 -8.32 -22.54
N GLU A 6 -2.22 -7.70 -22.93
CA GLU A 6 -0.98 -7.74 -22.15
C GLU A 6 -1.17 -7.12 -20.75
N ILE A 7 -1.86 -5.97 -20.67
CA ILE A 7 -2.18 -5.32 -19.39
C ILE A 7 -3.02 -6.24 -18.49
N ILE A 8 -4.05 -6.90 -19.05
CA ILE A 8 -4.93 -7.80 -18.29
C ILE A 8 -4.16 -9.05 -17.80
N THR A 9 -3.29 -9.63 -18.64
CA THR A 9 -2.50 -10.81 -18.26
C THR A 9 -1.43 -10.51 -17.21
N GLY A 10 -0.91 -9.28 -17.15
CA GLY A 10 0.09 -8.88 -16.15
C GLY A 10 -0.49 -8.65 -14.74
N TRP A 11 -1.79 -8.37 -14.62
CA TRP A 11 -2.41 -7.98 -13.35
C TRP A 11 -2.33 -9.03 -12.23
N PRO A 12 -2.55 -10.34 -12.48
CA PRO A 12 -2.35 -11.37 -11.46
C PRO A 12 -0.92 -11.37 -10.89
N LEU A 13 0.09 -11.24 -11.74
CA LEU A 13 1.50 -11.18 -11.32
C LEU A 13 1.79 -9.94 -10.47
N VAL A 14 1.22 -8.78 -10.84
CA VAL A 14 1.31 -7.55 -10.03
C VAL A 14 0.68 -7.76 -8.65
N ARG A 15 -0.52 -8.38 -8.59
CA ARG A 15 -1.18 -8.67 -7.31
C ARG A 15 -0.35 -9.60 -6.42
N ASP A 16 0.20 -10.67 -6.98
CA ASP A 16 1.02 -11.60 -6.21
C ASP A 16 2.31 -10.94 -5.72
N ARG A 17 2.93 -10.08 -6.54
CA ARG A 17 4.11 -9.32 -6.12
C ARG A 17 3.78 -8.33 -5.00
N LEU A 18 2.63 -7.65 -5.07
CA LEU A 18 2.17 -6.76 -3.99
C LEU A 18 1.95 -7.53 -2.68
N ARG A 19 1.30 -8.69 -2.72
CA ARG A 19 1.11 -9.55 -1.54
C ARG A 19 2.43 -10.00 -0.92
N ALA A 20 3.42 -10.33 -1.75
CA ALA A 20 4.73 -10.76 -1.27
C ALA A 20 5.55 -9.63 -0.63
N LEU A 21 5.40 -8.39 -1.11
CA LEU A 21 6.19 -7.24 -0.65
C LEU A 21 5.53 -6.51 0.51
N HIS A 22 4.21 -6.37 0.49
CA HIS A 22 3.45 -5.72 1.54
C HIS A 22 3.05 -6.78 2.57
N ILE A 23 3.88 -6.92 3.61
CA ILE A 23 3.66 -7.80 4.77
C ILE A 23 3.89 -7.02 6.08
N PRO A 24 3.36 -7.48 7.24
CA PRO A 24 3.66 -6.84 8.52
C PRO A 24 5.14 -7.01 8.92
N ASP A 25 5.70 -6.00 9.57
CA ASP A 25 6.95 -6.07 10.32
C ASP A 25 6.69 -6.42 11.80
N ALA A 26 7.76 -6.49 12.60
CA ALA A 26 7.67 -6.82 14.03
C ALA A 26 6.93 -5.76 14.86
N GLU A 27 6.75 -4.54 14.34
CA GLU A 27 6.03 -3.45 14.99
C GLU A 27 4.59 -3.32 14.46
N GLY A 28 4.11 -4.29 13.66
CA GLY A 28 2.76 -4.29 13.08
C GLY A 28 2.56 -3.26 11.97
N ARG A 29 3.64 -2.78 11.34
CA ARG A 29 3.59 -1.84 10.21
C ARG A 29 3.93 -2.54 8.89
N CYS A 30 3.54 -1.94 7.77
CA CYS A 30 3.80 -2.55 6.47
C CYS A 30 5.26 -2.39 6.02
N ARG A 31 5.99 -3.50 5.90
CA ARG A 31 7.40 -3.51 5.45
C ARG A 31 7.58 -2.99 4.01
N GLY A 32 6.69 -3.34 3.10
CA GLY A 32 6.74 -2.92 1.69
C GLY A 32 6.43 -1.45 1.46
N CYS A 33 5.89 -0.74 2.46
CA CYS A 33 5.59 0.67 2.36
C CYS A 33 6.80 1.48 2.81
N THR A 34 7.71 1.75 1.89
CA THR A 34 8.87 2.62 2.13
C THR A 34 8.52 4.06 1.78
N SER A 35 8.79 5.01 2.67
CA SER A 35 8.74 6.44 2.38
C SER A 35 9.96 7.11 2.99
N GLN A 36 10.57 8.04 2.26
CA GLN A 36 11.72 8.80 2.75
C GLN A 36 11.33 9.79 3.86
N THR A 37 10.07 10.21 3.91
CA THR A 37 9.59 11.28 4.79
C THR A 37 8.52 10.84 5.77
N ARG A 38 7.97 9.62 5.64
CA ARG A 38 6.91 9.11 6.52
C ARG A 38 7.27 7.74 7.04
N ARG A 39 6.85 7.45 8.27
CA ARG A 39 6.82 6.06 8.75
C ARG A 39 5.86 5.24 7.89
N ALA A 40 6.18 3.96 7.75
CA ALA A 40 5.28 2.99 7.14
C ALA A 40 3.89 3.03 7.83
N PRO A 41 2.78 2.90 7.09
CA PRO A 41 1.46 2.78 7.67
C PRO A 41 1.34 1.49 8.49
N GLN A 42 0.37 1.48 9.40
CA GLN A 42 -0.03 0.26 10.10
C GLN A 42 -0.51 -0.80 9.10
N TRP A 43 -0.22 -2.06 9.39
CA TRP A 43 -0.73 -3.20 8.64
C TRP A 43 -2.19 -3.51 9.03
N PRO A 44 -3.08 -3.88 8.08
CA PRO A 44 -2.87 -3.93 6.63
C PRO A 44 -2.85 -2.52 6.01
N CYS A 45 -1.93 -2.28 5.08
CA CYS A 45 -1.92 -1.03 4.33
C CYS A 45 -2.90 -1.11 3.14
N ALA A 46 -3.27 0.03 2.58
CA ALA A 46 -4.22 0.08 1.46
C ALA A 46 -3.80 -0.78 0.25
N LEU A 47 -2.50 -0.89 -0.05
CA LEU A 47 -2.01 -1.73 -1.15
C LEU A 47 -2.17 -3.23 -0.85
N ALA A 48 -2.02 -3.64 0.41
CA ALA A 48 -2.28 -5.01 0.81
C ALA A 48 -3.77 -5.33 0.62
N LEU A 49 -4.67 -4.46 1.11
CA LEU A 49 -6.12 -4.62 0.94
C LEU A 49 -6.50 -4.78 -0.54
N VAL A 50 -6.04 -3.88 -1.42
CA VAL A 50 -6.28 -3.98 -2.88
C VAL A 50 -5.72 -5.27 -3.46
N ALA A 51 -4.51 -5.69 -3.05
CA ALA A 51 -3.92 -6.93 -3.54
C ALA A 51 -4.73 -8.17 -3.12
N HIS A 52 -5.34 -8.14 -1.94
CA HIS A 52 -6.27 -9.16 -1.47
C HIS A 52 -7.67 -9.06 -2.11
N GLY A 53 -7.97 -7.97 -2.81
CA GLY A 53 -9.27 -7.74 -3.45
C GLY A 53 -10.29 -7.09 -2.51
N GLU A 54 -9.79 -6.41 -1.49
CA GLU A 54 -10.57 -5.66 -0.52
C GLU A 54 -10.50 -4.17 -0.86
N GLU A 55 -11.61 -3.45 -0.64
CA GLU A 55 -11.67 -2.02 -0.84
C GLU A 55 -11.00 -1.29 0.34
N PRO A 56 -9.92 -0.53 0.12
CA PRO A 56 -9.29 0.23 1.18
C PRO A 56 -10.09 1.48 1.54
N ASP A 57 -10.27 1.73 2.85
CA ASP A 57 -10.75 3.03 3.31
C ASP A 57 -9.63 4.08 3.23
N PHE A 58 -9.81 5.06 2.35
CA PHE A 58 -8.92 6.23 2.25
C PHE A 58 -9.43 7.44 3.04
N THR A 59 -10.63 7.36 3.61
CA THR A 59 -11.28 8.51 4.25
C THR A 59 -10.56 8.93 5.54
N HIS A 60 -9.74 8.05 6.12
CA HIS A 60 -9.05 8.27 7.39
C HIS A 60 -7.54 8.63 7.32
N ARG A 61 -7.00 9.15 6.19
CA ARG A 61 -5.57 9.54 6.09
C ARG A 61 -5.26 11.03 6.30
N ALA A 62 -6.28 11.89 6.48
CA ALA A 62 -6.08 13.33 6.62
C ALA A 62 -5.62 13.81 8.03
N ARG A 63 -5.58 12.96 9.06
CA ARG A 63 -5.39 13.41 10.46
C ARG A 63 -4.00 13.18 11.09
N ALA A 64 -3.01 12.67 10.35
CA ALA A 64 -1.68 12.41 10.91
C ALA A 64 -0.57 13.40 10.49
N SER A 65 -0.90 14.49 9.76
CA SER A 65 0.10 15.45 9.23
C SER A 65 -0.05 16.90 9.71
N HIS A 66 -0.80 17.17 10.76
CA HIS A 66 -0.77 18.48 11.44
C HIS A 66 -0.20 18.35 12.85
N LYS A 67 1.12 18.12 12.96
CA LYS A 67 1.87 18.67 14.10
C LYS A 67 2.72 19.82 13.58
N ALA A 68 2.34 21.02 13.98
CA ALA A 68 3.08 22.26 13.84
C ALA A 68 4.52 22.07 14.36
N GLY A 69 5.50 22.44 13.55
CA GLY A 69 6.85 22.74 14.01
C GLY A 69 7.03 24.27 14.01
N PRO A 70 7.43 24.90 15.12
CA PRO A 70 7.85 26.29 15.11
C PRO A 70 9.33 26.35 14.69
N VAL A 71 9.66 27.26 13.78
CA VAL A 71 10.97 27.91 13.70
C VAL A 71 10.75 29.42 13.62
#